data_AF-A0A936I614-F1
#
_entry.id   AF-A0A936I614-F1
#
_cell.length_a   1.000
_cell.length_b   1.000
_cell.length_c   1.000
_cell.angle_alpha   90.00
_cell.angle_beta   90.00
_cell.angle_gamma   90.00
#
_symmetry.space_group_name_H-M   'P 1'
#
loop_
_entity.id
_entity.type
_entity.pdbx_description
1 polymer ?
#
loop_
_entity_poly.entity_id
_entity_poly.type
_entity_poly.pdbx_seq_one_letter_code
_entity_poly.pdbx_strand_id
1 'polypeptide(L)'
;MRDDSAAIGFLGFGLLSDLDDPACRALLAGVKVCRISRGAGTALLPTQGTLKDTRYPLRRPVIMLVTEGKSGLGTGFASFVAGHKGQRIILKQGLAPAHTPRTRGDDRDPLDR
;
A
#
# COMPACT_ATOMS: atom_id res chain seq x y z
N MET A 1 22.49 1.47 9.79
CA MET A 1 22.21 1.25 8.36
C MET A 1 22.69 2.41 7.50
N ARG A 2 22.49 3.68 7.90
CA ARG A 2 23.09 4.83 7.19
C ARG A 2 24.61 4.85 7.23
N ASP A 3 25.21 4.38 8.33
CA ASP A 3 26.67 4.44 8.53
C ASP A 3 27.42 3.25 7.92
N ASP A 4 26.71 2.23 7.44
CA ASP A 4 27.31 1.05 6.80
C ASP A 4 26.81 0.95 5.35
N SER A 5 27.73 1.19 4.41
CA SER A 5 27.44 1.21 2.98
C SER A 5 27.11 -0.18 2.39
N ALA A 6 27.41 -1.26 3.10
CA ALA A 6 27.13 -2.64 2.67
C ALA A 6 25.83 -3.21 3.27
N ALA A 7 25.19 -2.49 4.19
CA ALA A 7 24.00 -2.98 4.87
C ALA A 7 22.77 -3.02 3.93
N ILE A 8 22.07 -4.16 3.94
CA ILE A 8 20.80 -4.36 3.22
C ILE A 8 19.71 -4.70 4.24
N GLY A 9 18.52 -4.16 4.02
CA GLY A 9 17.38 -4.33 4.91
C GLY A 9 16.06 -4.12 4.19
N PHE A 10 14.98 -4.50 4.85
CA PHE A 10 13.62 -4.35 4.34
C PHE A 10 12.92 -3.19 5.03
N LEU A 11 12.21 -2.37 4.26
CA LEU A 11 11.43 -1.25 4.75
C LEU A 11 10.00 -1.33 4.20
N GLY A 12 9.03 -0.91 5.02
CA GLY A 12 7.64 -0.82 4.60
C GLY A 12 7.43 0.31 3.61
N PHE A 13 6.68 0.07 2.54
CA PHE A 13 6.43 1.08 1.49
C PHE A 13 5.76 2.35 2.04
N GLY A 14 4.90 2.23 3.06
CA GLY A 14 4.23 3.39 3.69
C GLY A 14 5.20 4.44 4.24
N LEU A 15 6.39 4.03 4.69
CA LEU A 15 7.43 4.94 5.18
C LEU A 15 8.19 5.64 4.05
N LEU A 16 8.10 5.14 2.82
CA LEU A 16 8.77 5.68 1.64
C LEU A 16 7.81 6.46 0.73
N SER A 17 6.51 6.29 0.92
CA SER A 17 5.49 6.85 0.04
C SER A 17 5.06 8.26 0.41
N ASP A 18 5.20 8.65 1.67
CA ASP A 18 4.80 9.98 2.15
C ASP A 18 5.92 11.00 1.90
N LEU A 19 5.97 11.56 0.69
CA LEU A 19 7.00 12.53 0.31
C LEU A 19 6.80 13.91 0.95
N ASP A 20 5.66 14.16 1.58
CA ASP A 20 5.36 15.41 2.27
C ASP A 20 5.98 15.45 3.67
N ASP A 21 6.15 14.27 4.30
CA ASP A 21 6.82 14.11 5.59
C ASP A 21 8.35 14.40 5.48
N PRO A 22 8.87 15.39 6.22
CA PRO A 22 10.31 15.64 6.27
C PRO A 22 11.13 14.43 6.75
N ALA A 23 10.58 13.56 7.60
CA ALA A 23 11.28 12.35 8.05
C ALA A 23 11.48 11.35 6.90
N CYS A 24 10.47 11.16 6.05
CA CYS A 24 10.56 10.34 4.85
C CYS A 24 11.60 10.88 3.85
N ARG A 25 11.59 12.20 3.60
CA ARG A 25 12.59 12.84 2.73
C ARG A 25 14.01 12.67 3.24
N ALA A 26 14.21 12.85 4.54
CA ALA A 26 15.50 12.59 5.16
C ALA A 26 15.89 11.13 4.94
N LEU A 27 15.01 10.17 5.26
CA LEU A 27 15.28 8.74 5.08
C LEU A 27 15.71 8.43 3.64
N LEU A 28 14.94 8.87 2.64
CA LEU A 28 15.22 8.66 1.22
C LEU A 28 16.55 9.26 0.76
N ALA A 29 16.97 10.40 1.33
CA ALA A 29 18.27 10.99 1.00
C ALA A 29 19.46 10.13 1.44
N GLY A 30 19.28 9.25 2.43
CA GLY A 30 20.35 8.41 2.98
C GLY A 30 20.27 6.94 2.60
N VAL A 31 19.31 6.52 1.76
CA VAL A 31 19.14 5.11 1.38
C VAL A 31 18.95 4.97 -0.13
N LYS A 32 19.50 3.90 -0.71
CA LYS A 32 19.29 3.56 -2.12
C LYS A 32 18.20 2.51 -2.25
N VAL A 33 17.12 2.83 -2.96
CA VAL A 33 16.03 1.87 -3.21
C VAL A 33 16.42 0.93 -4.32
N CYS A 34 16.50 -0.37 -4.01
CA CYS A 34 16.82 -1.42 -4.97
C CYS A 34 15.60 -1.82 -5.80
N ARG A 35 15.83 -2.05 -7.10
CA ARG A 35 14.84 -2.65 -7.99
C ARG A 35 14.83 -4.16 -7.83
N ILE A 36 13.65 -4.78 -7.88
CA ILE A 36 13.49 -6.22 -7.67
C ILE A 36 12.66 -6.80 -8.81
N SER A 37 13.13 -7.91 -9.38
CA SER A 37 12.42 -8.71 -10.39
C SER A 37 12.08 -10.08 -9.82
N ARG A 38 11.05 -10.72 -10.39
CA ARG A 38 10.80 -12.14 -10.17
C ARG A 38 11.55 -12.93 -11.25
N GLY A 39 12.75 -13.44 -10.93
CA GLY A 39 13.61 -14.15 -11.88
C GLY A 39 14.24 -13.22 -12.92
N ALA A 40 14.42 -13.71 -14.16
CA ALA A 40 15.08 -12.99 -15.26
C ALA A 40 14.24 -11.84 -15.89
N GLY A 41 13.15 -11.44 -15.25
CA GLY A 41 12.29 -10.35 -15.74
C GLY A 41 12.83 -8.95 -15.41
N THR A 42 12.11 -7.93 -15.89
CA THR A 42 12.41 -6.52 -15.62
C THR A 42 12.38 -6.20 -14.13
N ALA A 43 13.44 -5.59 -13.61
CA ALA A 43 13.51 -5.16 -12.22
C ALA A 43 12.66 -3.90 -12.00
N LEU A 44 11.70 -3.98 -11.09
CA LEU A 44 10.73 -2.92 -10.81
C LEU A 44 11.06 -2.20 -9.51
N LEU A 45 10.77 -0.90 -9.46
CA LEU A 45 10.76 -0.14 -8.21
C LEU A 45 9.42 -0.35 -7.49
N PRO A 46 9.39 -0.30 -6.15
CA PRO A 46 8.14 -0.25 -5.42
C PRO A 46 7.46 1.10 -5.69
N THR A 47 6.30 1.06 -6.33
CA THR A 47 5.44 2.22 -6.56
C THR A 47 3.99 1.85 -6.27
N GLN A 48 3.14 2.81 -5.91
CA GLN A 48 1.74 2.51 -5.59
C GLN A 48 1.03 1.77 -6.76
N GLY A 49 1.35 2.11 -8.00
CA GLY A 49 0.85 1.41 -9.19
C GLY A 49 1.38 -0.01 -9.34
N THR A 50 2.69 -0.24 -9.20
CA THR A 50 3.27 -1.61 -9.32
C THR A 50 2.83 -2.54 -8.20
N LEU A 51 2.58 -1.99 -6.99
CA LEU A 51 2.00 -2.72 -5.87
C LEU A 51 0.52 -3.05 -6.13
N LYS A 52 -0.27 -2.10 -6.65
CA LYS A 52 -1.68 -2.31 -7.02
C LYS A 52 -1.83 -3.34 -8.14
N ASP A 53 -1.00 -3.24 -9.18
CA ASP A 53 -1.03 -4.14 -10.34
C ASP A 53 -0.42 -5.51 -10.04
N THR A 54 -0.03 -5.79 -8.80
CA THR A 54 0.48 -7.12 -8.39
C THR A 54 1.82 -7.48 -9.06
N ARG A 55 2.50 -6.51 -9.70
CA ARG A 55 3.74 -6.70 -10.46
C ARG A 55 4.99 -6.68 -9.60
N TYR A 56 4.96 -5.96 -8.47
CA TYR A 56 6.09 -5.93 -7.54
C TYR A 56 6.15 -7.23 -6.72
N PRO A 57 7.30 -7.95 -6.72
CA PRO A 57 7.39 -9.28 -6.12
C PRO A 57 7.35 -9.28 -4.60
N LEU A 58 7.90 -8.26 -3.93
CA LEU A 58 7.88 -8.14 -2.46
C LEU A 58 6.64 -7.38 -1.99
N ARG A 59 5.47 -8.02 -2.12
CA ARG A 59 4.20 -7.51 -1.62
C ARG A 59 3.57 -8.51 -0.66
N ARG A 60 2.79 -8.02 0.30
CA ARG A 60 1.99 -8.86 1.20
C ARG A 60 0.59 -8.27 1.38
N PRO A 61 -0.46 -9.10 1.48
CA PRO A 61 -1.77 -8.62 1.87
C PRO A 61 -1.74 -8.16 3.34
N VAL A 62 -2.50 -7.10 3.63
CA VAL A 62 -2.83 -6.72 5.01
C VAL A 62 -4.18 -7.34 5.32
N ILE A 63 -4.21 -8.24 6.29
CA ILE A 63 -5.41 -8.98 6.67
C ILE A 63 -5.85 -8.57 8.07
N MET A 64 -7.16 -8.54 8.29
CA MET A 64 -7.74 -8.41 9.61
C MET A 64 -8.21 -9.78 10.08
N LEU A 65 -7.64 -10.26 11.17
CA LEU A 65 -8.05 -11.50 11.81
C LEU A 65 -9.00 -11.14 12.94
N VAL A 66 -10.26 -11.55 12.79
CA VAL A 66 -11.31 -11.36 13.81
C VAL A 66 -11.66 -12.73 14.37
N THR A 67 -11.49 -12.92 15.68
CA THR A 67 -11.73 -14.19 16.38
C THR A 67 -13.00 -14.16 17.23
N GLU A 68 -13.89 -13.18 17.01
CA GLU A 68 -15.14 -13.05 17.74
C GLU A 68 -16.13 -14.17 17.34
N GLY A 69 -16.75 -14.84 18.33
CA GLY A 69 -17.70 -15.93 18.08
C GLY A 69 -19.07 -15.48 17.58
N LYS A 70 -19.35 -14.18 17.60
CA LYS A 70 -20.56 -13.55 17.04
C LYS A 70 -20.16 -12.20 16.44
N SER A 71 -20.89 -11.73 15.43
CA SER A 71 -20.66 -10.43 14.82
C SER A 71 -20.76 -9.31 15.85
N GLY A 72 -19.62 -8.67 16.16
CA GLY A 72 -19.51 -7.65 17.19
C GLY A 72 -18.72 -6.43 16.72
N LEU A 73 -17.98 -5.81 17.64
CA LEU A 73 -17.20 -4.61 17.37
C LEU A 73 -16.04 -4.88 16.42
N GLY A 74 -15.36 -6.04 16.55
CA GLY A 74 -14.29 -6.43 15.64
C GLY A 74 -14.79 -6.58 14.20
N THR A 75 -15.97 -7.19 14.04
CA THR A 75 -16.63 -7.27 12.73
C THR A 75 -17.00 -5.88 12.19
N GLY A 76 -17.58 -5.01 13.01
CA GLY A 76 -17.96 -3.65 12.60
C GLY A 76 -16.76 -2.79 12.19
N PHE A 77 -15.64 -2.89 12.91
CA PHE A 77 -14.39 -2.22 12.55
C PHE A 77 -13.82 -2.75 11.22
N ALA A 78 -13.82 -4.07 11.02
CA ALA A 78 -13.39 -4.66 9.75
C ALA A 78 -14.27 -4.16 8.58
N SER A 79 -15.59 -4.07 8.77
CA SER A 79 -16.50 -3.48 7.79
C SER A 79 -16.21 -2.00 7.50
N PHE A 80 -15.87 -1.21 8.53
CA PHE A 80 -15.47 0.19 8.34
C PHE A 80 -14.19 0.33 7.50
N VAL A 81 -13.17 -0.49 7.79
CA VAL A 81 -11.91 -0.45 7.04
C VAL A 81 -12.09 -0.95 5.60
N ALA A 82 -12.95 -1.96 5.39
CA ALA A 82 -13.33 -2.42 4.06
C ALA A 82 -14.15 -1.38 3.28
N GLY A 83 -14.88 -0.50 3.97
CA GLY A 83 -15.68 0.55 3.36
C GLY A 83 -14.86 1.67 2.68
N HIS A 84 -15.56 2.53 1.93
CA HIS A 84 -14.94 3.60 1.13
C HIS A 84 -14.01 4.52 1.94
N LYS A 85 -14.38 4.86 3.18
CA LYS A 85 -13.55 5.71 4.04
C LYS A 85 -12.25 5.02 4.42
N GLY A 86 -12.30 3.74 4.81
CA GLY A 86 -11.11 2.95 5.14
C GLY A 86 -10.17 2.77 3.94
N GLN A 87 -10.71 2.44 2.77
CA GLN A 87 -9.90 2.32 1.55
C GLN A 87 -9.21 3.64 1.15
N ARG A 88 -9.87 4.79 1.38
CA ARG A 88 -9.24 6.11 1.15
C ARG A 88 -8.11 6.40 2.14
N ILE A 89 -8.26 6.00 3.41
CA ILE A 89 -7.19 6.13 4.41
C ILE A 89 -5.97 5.31 3.97
N ILE A 90 -6.18 4.05 3.55
CA ILE A 90 -5.11 3.17 3.04
C ILE A 90 -4.40 3.81 1.85
N LEU A 91 -5.16 4.35 0.89
CA LEU A 91 -4.62 5.04 -0.27
C LEU A 91 -3.77 6.26 0.11
N LYS A 92 -4.23 7.05 1.09
CA LYS A 92 -3.50 8.22 1.59
C LYS A 92 -2.20 7.84 2.29
N GLN A 93 -2.16 6.69 2.94
CA GLN A 93 -0.94 6.12 3.55
C GLN A 93 0.01 5.49 2.50
N GLY A 94 -0.22 5.73 1.21
CA GLY A 94 0.59 5.24 0.10
C GLY A 94 0.48 3.74 -0.16
N LEU A 95 -0.35 3.01 0.58
CA LEU A 95 -0.60 1.60 0.33
C LEU A 95 -1.62 1.42 -0.80
N ALA A 96 -1.55 0.29 -1.48
CA ALA A 96 -2.54 -0.06 -2.50
C ALA A 96 -3.84 -0.55 -1.80
N PRO A 97 -5.00 0.07 -2.07
CA PRO A 97 -6.27 -0.37 -1.48
C PRO A 97 -6.71 -1.71 -2.09
N ALA A 98 -7.44 -2.51 -1.30
CA ALA A 98 -7.99 -3.79 -1.74
C ALA A 98 -9.14 -3.59 -2.76
N HIS A 99 -9.91 -2.51 -2.59
CA HIS A 99 -10.93 -2.08 -3.53
C HIS A 99 -10.64 -0.64 -3.95
N THR A 100 -10.65 -0.36 -5.26
CA THR A 100 -10.49 1.03 -5.73
C THR A 100 -11.70 1.82 -5.24
N PRO A 101 -11.53 2.85 -4.38
CA PRO A 101 -12.66 3.62 -3.90
C PRO A 101 -13.29 4.32 -5.12
N ARG A 102 -14.58 4.08 -5.36
CA ARG A 102 -15.30 4.78 -6.41
C ARG A 102 -15.25 6.29 -6.13
N THR A 103 -14.79 7.05 -7.11
CA THR A 103 -14.83 8.51 -7.05
C THR A 103 -16.29 8.90 -7.25
N ARG A 104 -16.78 9.91 -6.51
CA ARG A 104 -18.18 10.40 -6.54
C ARG A 104 -18.71 10.84 -7.92
N GLY A 105 -17.91 10.77 -8.99
CA GLY A 105 -18.32 11.00 -10.38
C GLY A 105 -18.42 9.74 -11.24
N ASP A 106 -18.20 8.55 -10.65
CA ASP A 106 -18.27 7.23 -11.31
C ASP A 106 -19.66 6.56 -11.13
N ASP A 107 -20.62 7.28 -10.55
CA ASP A 107 -22.03 6.86 -10.42
C ASP A 107 -22.83 7.09 -11.72
N ARG A 108 -22.17 7.16 -12.88
CA ARG A 108 -22.88 7.11 -14.17
C ARG A 108 -23.09 5.65 -14.52
N ASP A 109 -24.36 5.25 -14.51
CA ASP A 109 -24.81 3.91 -14.82
C ASP A 109 -24.25 3.48 -16.19
N PRO A 110 -23.71 2.25 -16.35
CA PRO A 110 -23.19 1.77 -17.64
C PRO A 110 -24.23 1.72 -18.77
N LEU A 111 -25.50 1.96 -18.45
CA LEU A 111 -26.64 1.99 -19.36
C LEU A 111 -27.01 3.39 -19.87
N ASP A 112 -26.30 4.44 -19.45
CA ASP A 112 -26.53 5.82 -19.90
C ASP A 112 -25.65 6.19 -21.12
N ARG A 113 -25.58 5.30 -22.10
CA ARG A 113 -24.95 5.52 -23.42
C ARG A 113 -25.84 5.03 -24.55
#